data_AF-A0A535EGK1-F1
#
_entry.id   AF-A0A535EGK1-F1
#
_cell.length_a   1.000
_cell.length_b   1.000
_cell.length_c   1.000
_cell.angle_alpha   90.00
_cell.angle_beta   90.00
_cell.angle_gamma   90.00
#
_symmetry.space_group_name_H-M   'P 1'
#
loop_
_entity.id
_entity.type
_entity.pdbx_description
1 polymer ?
#
loop_
_entity_poly.entity_id
_entity_poly.type
_entity_poly.pdbx_seq_one_letter_code
_entity_poly.pdbx_strand_id
1 'polypeptide(L)'
;MTVVSPMSGRVVALEDVPDEVFAQRIVGDGLAIDPESGEVVAPISGRVAKLFRGGHGVVVEGDDGVQVLVHVGIDTVRLRGRGFAVLAAEGQRVEAGDAILRADVEGLRAEGVELLSPVLVISGQRVTPAAAGRVAAGQPLLEVEP
;
A
#
# COMPACT_ATOMS: atom_id res chain seq x y z
N MET A 1 -5.18 11.57 11.71
CA MET A 1 -3.82 11.04 11.46
C MET A 1 -3.64 10.97 9.97
N THR A 2 -2.51 11.41 9.44
CA THR A 2 -2.25 11.35 8.00
C THR A 2 -1.57 10.03 7.64
N VAL A 3 -2.11 9.33 6.65
CA VAL A 3 -1.46 8.21 5.96
C VAL A 3 -0.83 8.76 4.70
N VAL A 4 0.48 8.60 4.55
CA VAL A 4 1.21 9.04 3.36
C VAL A 4 1.14 7.97 2.27
N SER A 5 1.26 8.41 1.01
CA SER A 5 1.32 7.51 -0.13
C SER A 5 2.58 6.65 -0.03
N PRO A 6 2.44 5.32 -0.05
CA PRO A 6 3.59 4.42 0.00
C PRO A 6 4.35 4.38 -1.32
N MET A 7 3.81 4.92 -2.42
CA MET A 7 4.46 4.91 -3.74
C MET A 7 4.08 6.16 -4.54
N SER A 8 4.90 6.48 -5.54
CA SER A 8 4.59 7.55 -6.49
C SER A 8 3.74 6.99 -7.62
N GLY A 9 2.68 7.71 -8.01
CA GLY A 9 1.81 7.25 -9.09
C GLY A 9 0.51 8.02 -9.23
N ARG A 10 -0.44 7.42 -9.95
CA ARG A 10 -1.81 7.95 -10.10
C ARG A 10 -2.70 7.39 -9.00
N VAL A 11 -3.39 8.26 -8.28
CA VAL A 11 -4.45 7.91 -7.34
C VAL A 11 -5.67 7.44 -8.10
N VAL A 12 -6.21 6.30 -7.67
CA VAL A 12 -7.40 5.65 -8.21
C VAL A 12 -8.38 5.38 -7.08
N ALA A 13 -9.66 5.62 -7.35
CA ALA A 13 -10.72 5.35 -6.39
C ALA A 13 -10.84 3.84 -6.16
N LEU A 14 -11.21 3.43 -4.94
CA LEU A 14 -11.24 2.01 -4.63
C LEU A 14 -12.28 1.26 -5.47
N GLU A 15 -13.40 1.92 -5.81
CA GLU A 15 -14.45 1.35 -6.69
C GLU A 15 -13.96 0.98 -8.09
N ASP A 16 -12.88 1.62 -8.56
CA ASP A 16 -12.30 1.40 -9.88
C ASP A 16 -11.22 0.28 -9.87
N VAL A 17 -10.95 -0.32 -8.71
CA VAL A 17 -10.03 -1.46 -8.58
C VAL A 17 -10.68 -2.71 -9.18
N PRO A 18 -9.98 -3.46 -10.07
CA PRO A 18 -10.54 -4.65 -10.71
C PRO A 18 -10.50 -5.90 -9.79
N ASP A 19 -10.93 -5.75 -8.54
CA ASP A 19 -11.01 -6.80 -7.53
C ASP A 19 -12.14 -6.44 -6.56
N GLU A 20 -13.17 -7.31 -6.46
CA GLU A 20 -14.36 -7.05 -5.66
C GLU A 20 -14.07 -6.92 -4.15
N VAL A 21 -13.05 -7.61 -3.65
CA VAL A 21 -12.68 -7.58 -2.22
C VAL A 21 -12.21 -6.17 -1.85
N PHE A 22 -11.46 -5.53 -2.74
CA PHE A 22 -11.03 -4.15 -2.56
C PHE A 22 -12.13 -3.16 -2.94
N ALA A 23 -12.74 -3.28 -4.13
CA ALA A 23 -13.72 -2.33 -4.63
C ALA A 23 -14.95 -2.17 -3.72
N GLN A 24 -15.34 -3.24 -3.02
CA GLN A 24 -16.46 -3.23 -2.07
C GLN A 24 -16.04 -2.89 -0.64
N ARG A 25 -14.78 -2.49 -0.40
CA ARG A 25 -14.25 -2.14 0.94
C ARG A 25 -14.39 -3.27 1.97
N ILE A 26 -14.33 -4.53 1.54
CA ILE A 26 -14.54 -5.68 2.44
C ILE A 26 -13.38 -5.80 3.44
N VAL A 27 -12.15 -5.51 3.01
CA VAL A 27 -10.94 -5.59 3.84
C VAL A 27 -10.71 -4.35 4.68
N GLY A 28 -11.11 -3.19 4.15
CA GLY A 28 -10.85 -1.88 4.73
C GLY A 28 -11.19 -0.78 3.73
N ASP A 29 -11.00 0.47 4.12
CA ASP A 29 -11.32 1.63 3.29
C ASP A 29 -10.05 2.46 3.01
N GLY A 30 -10.05 3.19 1.90
CA GLY A 30 -8.89 3.93 1.43
C GLY A 30 -8.91 4.20 -0.07
N LEU A 31 -7.72 4.14 -0.69
CA LEU A 31 -7.50 4.43 -2.10
C LEU A 31 -6.57 3.38 -2.71
N ALA A 32 -6.44 3.38 -4.03
CA ALA A 32 -5.40 2.63 -4.73
C ALA A 32 -4.46 3.57 -5.48
N ILE A 33 -3.24 3.10 -5.73
CA ILE A 33 -2.25 3.81 -6.56
C ILE A 33 -1.88 2.93 -7.76
N ASP A 34 -1.89 3.49 -8.96
CA ASP A 34 -1.21 2.93 -10.14
C ASP A 34 0.26 3.43 -10.13
N PRO A 35 1.23 2.58 -9.76
CA PRO A 35 2.59 3.01 -9.45
C PRO A 35 3.41 3.40 -10.68
N GLU A 36 4.17 4.48 -10.58
CA GLU A 36 5.14 4.90 -11.60
C GLU A 36 6.57 4.51 -11.24
N SER A 37 6.83 4.20 -9.97
CA SER A 37 8.14 3.82 -9.44
C SER A 37 8.04 2.53 -8.63
N GLY A 38 9.12 1.76 -8.61
CA GLY A 38 9.19 0.51 -7.85
C GLY A 38 9.45 0.64 -6.35
N GLU A 39 9.78 1.83 -5.86
CA GLU A 39 10.01 2.02 -4.42
C GLU A 39 8.69 2.12 -3.67
N VAL A 40 8.60 1.36 -2.57
CA VAL A 40 7.46 1.37 -1.66
C VAL A 40 7.94 1.68 -0.25
N VAL A 41 7.34 2.71 0.34
CA VAL A 41 7.70 3.26 1.64
C VAL A 41 6.61 3.02 2.70
N ALA A 42 6.97 3.13 3.97
CA ALA A 42 6.06 3.05 5.09
C ALA A 42 5.00 4.16 5.00
N PRO A 43 3.70 3.81 5.00
CA PRO A 43 2.63 4.80 4.85
C PRO A 43 2.35 5.54 6.17
N ILE A 44 2.84 5.03 7.30
CA ILE A 44 2.73 5.60 8.65
C ILE A 44 3.98 5.22 9.45
N SER A 45 4.29 5.96 10.52
CA SER A 45 5.26 5.53 11.53
C SER A 45 4.65 4.48 12.44
N GLY A 46 5.43 3.46 12.82
CA GLY A 46 4.96 2.37 13.66
C GLY A 46 5.78 1.10 13.51
N ARG A 47 5.13 -0.05 13.67
CA ARG A 47 5.74 -1.38 13.55
C ARG A 47 5.24 -2.06 12.29
N VAL A 48 6.13 -2.72 11.54
CA VAL A 48 5.76 -3.66 10.49
C VAL A 48 5.06 -4.85 11.15
N ALA A 49 3.73 -4.84 11.18
CA ALA A 49 2.92 -5.82 11.88
C ALA A 49 2.88 -7.16 11.13
N LYS A 50 2.90 -7.11 9.79
CA LYS A 50 2.85 -8.28 8.92
C LYS A 50 3.52 -8.01 7.59
N LEU A 51 4.26 -8.99 7.07
CA LEU A 51 4.75 -9.05 5.70
C LEU A 51 4.10 -10.23 5.00
N PHE A 52 3.43 -9.96 3.89
CA PHE A 52 2.79 -11.03 3.15
C PHE A 52 3.83 -11.91 2.45
N ARG A 53 3.58 -13.22 2.42
CA ARG A 53 4.50 -14.18 1.82
C ARG A 53 4.76 -13.80 0.36
N GLY A 54 6.04 -13.67 0.01
CA GLY A 54 6.46 -13.20 -1.32
C GLY A 54 6.56 -11.67 -1.43
N GLY A 55 6.44 -10.91 -0.35
CA GLY A 55 6.84 -9.50 -0.32
C GLY A 55 5.98 -8.53 -1.13
N HIS A 56 4.80 -8.96 -1.59
CA HIS A 56 3.87 -8.15 -2.38
C HIS A 56 2.97 -7.25 -1.52
N GLY A 57 3.06 -7.33 -0.20
CA GLY A 57 2.24 -6.51 0.68
C GLY A 57 2.74 -6.51 2.11
N VAL A 58 2.23 -5.55 2.87
CA VAL A 58 2.67 -5.24 4.23
C VAL A 58 1.56 -4.58 5.01
N VAL A 59 1.46 -4.89 6.30
CA VAL A 59 0.66 -4.11 7.26
C VAL A 59 1.62 -3.37 8.18
N VAL A 60 1.45 -2.06 8.29
CA VAL A 60 2.11 -1.23 9.31
C VAL A 60 1.07 -0.85 10.35
N GLU A 61 1.41 -1.05 11.63
CA GLU A 61 0.57 -0.69 12.77
C GLU A 61 1.20 0.48 13.51
N GLY A 62 0.45 1.58 13.62
CA GLY A 62 0.83 2.76 14.38
C GLY A 62 0.72 2.52 15.89
N ASP A 63 1.40 3.38 16.67
CA ASP A 63 1.35 3.29 18.15
C ASP A 63 -0.05 3.55 18.74
N ASP A 64 -0.95 4.14 17.93
CA ASP A 64 -2.36 4.38 18.24
C ASP A 64 -3.30 3.22 17.85
N GLY A 65 -2.73 2.12 17.33
CA GLY A 65 -3.47 0.93 16.91
C GLY A 65 -4.08 1.02 15.51
N VAL A 66 -3.85 2.11 14.76
CA VAL A 66 -4.26 2.20 13.35
C VAL A 66 -3.40 1.24 12.52
N GLN A 67 -4.04 0.38 11.74
CA GLN A 67 -3.38 -0.57 10.85
C GLN A 67 -3.60 -0.16 9.40
N VAL A 68 -2.50 0.05 8.68
CA VAL A 68 -2.49 0.38 7.25
C VAL A 68 -1.93 -0.79 6.45
N LEU A 69 -2.74 -1.31 5.54
CA LEU A 69 -2.36 -2.29 4.54
C LEU A 69 -1.86 -1.57 3.28
N VAL A 70 -0.67 -1.95 2.82
CA VAL A 70 -0.19 -1.67 1.46
C VAL A 70 -0.14 -3.00 0.72
N HIS A 71 -0.94 -3.14 -0.34
CA HIS A 71 -0.96 -4.32 -1.21
C HIS A 71 -0.50 -3.91 -2.61
N VAL A 72 0.60 -4.48 -3.09
CA VAL A 72 1.19 -4.10 -4.38
C VAL A 72 0.63 -4.97 -5.49
N GLY A 73 -0.12 -4.35 -6.39
CA GLY A 73 -0.83 -5.00 -7.49
C GLY A 73 -1.99 -5.89 -7.06
N ILE A 74 -2.65 -6.49 -8.04
CA ILE A 74 -3.76 -7.44 -7.85
C ILE A 74 -3.30 -8.86 -8.18
N ASP A 75 -3.76 -9.85 -7.41
CA ASP A 75 -3.37 -11.26 -7.53
C ASP A 75 -1.85 -11.55 -7.47
N THR A 76 -1.04 -10.61 -6.97
CA THR A 76 0.43 -10.71 -6.98
C THR A 76 1.00 -11.79 -6.06
N VAL A 77 0.19 -12.34 -5.14
CA VAL A 77 0.53 -13.53 -4.37
C VAL A 77 0.95 -14.73 -5.25
N ARG A 78 0.37 -14.84 -6.46
CA ARG A 78 0.69 -15.93 -7.42
C ARG A 78 2.13 -15.89 -7.92
N LEU A 79 2.79 -14.74 -7.83
CA LEU A 79 4.16 -14.52 -8.28
C LEU A 79 5.20 -15.12 -7.33
N ARG A 80 4.79 -15.53 -6.12
CA ARG A 80 5.64 -16.21 -5.12
C ARG A 80 6.95 -15.46 -4.84
N GLY A 81 6.91 -14.13 -4.88
CA GLY A 81 8.07 -13.25 -4.63
C GLY A 81 8.88 -12.86 -5.85
N ARG A 82 8.56 -13.36 -7.04
CA ARG A 82 9.14 -12.81 -8.28
C ARG A 82 8.75 -11.35 -8.44
N GLY A 83 9.73 -10.51 -8.75
CA GLY A 83 9.53 -9.08 -8.96
C GLY A 83 9.42 -8.26 -7.67
N PHE A 84 9.62 -8.86 -6.49
CA PHE A 84 9.58 -8.14 -5.21
C PHE A 84 10.86 -8.35 -4.41
N ALA A 85 11.36 -7.28 -3.78
CA ALA A 85 12.44 -7.30 -2.82
C ALA A 85 11.98 -6.68 -1.51
N VAL A 86 12.01 -7.44 -0.43
CA VAL A 86 11.63 -6.97 0.91
C VAL A 86 12.83 -6.27 1.54
N LEU A 87 12.62 -5.07 2.09
CA LEU A 87 13.66 -4.24 2.71
C LEU A 87 13.51 -4.11 4.23
N ALA A 88 12.30 -4.24 4.75
CA ALA A 88 12.01 -4.26 6.19
C ALA A 88 11.65 -5.67 6.68
N ALA A 89 11.84 -5.95 7.96
CA ALA A 89 11.46 -7.21 8.59
C ALA A 89 10.16 -7.11 9.40
N GLU A 90 9.43 -8.22 9.56
CA GLU A 90 8.30 -8.26 10.50
C GLU A 90 8.79 -7.90 11.91
N GLY A 91 8.04 -7.01 12.55
CA GLY A 91 8.34 -6.47 13.84
C GLY A 91 9.38 -5.37 13.90
N GLN A 92 9.97 -5.00 12.77
CA GLN A 92 10.82 -3.82 12.66
C GLN A 92 9.98 -2.55 12.90
N ARG A 93 10.57 -1.57 13.61
CA ARG A 93 10.03 -0.21 13.71
C ARG A 93 10.44 0.60 12.48
N VAL A 94 9.51 1.34 11.91
CA VAL A 94 9.69 2.18 10.73
C VAL A 94 9.07 3.55 10.97
N GLU A 95 9.64 4.57 10.35
CA GLU A 95 9.04 5.89 10.26
C GLU A 95 8.35 6.08 8.91
N ALA A 96 7.31 6.92 8.85
CA ALA A 96 6.63 7.23 7.60
C ALA A 96 7.64 7.71 6.54
N GLY A 97 7.63 7.08 5.36
CA GLY A 97 8.60 7.34 4.29
C GLY A 97 9.83 6.42 4.28
N ASP A 98 10.06 5.60 5.30
CA ASP A 98 11.13 4.59 5.26
C ASP A 98 10.86 3.54 4.17
N ALA A 99 11.87 3.13 3.42
CA ALA A 99 11.72 2.11 2.39
C ALA A 99 11.44 0.72 3.02
N ILE A 100 10.35 0.07 2.61
CA ILE A 100 9.90 -1.22 3.18
C ILE A 100 9.94 -2.37 2.18
N LEU A 101 9.72 -2.09 0.90
CA LEU A 101 9.83 -3.06 -0.19
C LEU A 101 10.13 -2.37 -1.52
N ARG A 102 10.55 -3.15 -2.51
CA ARG A 102 10.71 -2.72 -3.91
C ARG A 102 9.99 -3.69 -4.84
N ALA A 103 9.32 -3.16 -5.85
CA ALA A 103 8.70 -3.90 -6.93
C ALA A 103 9.38 -3.60 -8.26
N ASP A 104 9.61 -4.61 -9.09
CA ASP A 104 10.04 -4.47 -10.48
C ASP A 104 8.84 -4.08 -11.36
N VAL A 105 8.43 -2.82 -11.26
CA VAL A 105 7.22 -2.31 -11.93
C VAL A 105 7.28 -2.53 -13.45
N GLU A 106 8.44 -2.31 -14.08
CA GLU A 106 8.60 -2.48 -15.52
C GLU A 106 8.49 -3.96 -15.92
N GLY A 107 9.22 -4.84 -15.24
CA GLY A 107 9.19 -6.28 -15.51
C GLY A 107 7.82 -6.89 -15.27
N LEU A 108 7.17 -6.53 -14.16
CA LEU A 108 5.83 -7.00 -13.82
C LEU A 108 4.78 -6.55 -14.84
N ARG A 109 4.82 -5.28 -15.30
CA ARG A 109 3.94 -4.81 -16.36
C ARG A 109 4.18 -5.52 -17.69
N ALA A 110 5.44 -5.79 -18.04
CA ALA A 110 5.78 -6.54 -19.26
C ALA A 110 5.21 -7.97 -19.23
N GLU A 111 5.04 -8.56 -18.04
CA GLU A 111 4.40 -9.86 -17.83
C GLU A 111 2.86 -9.78 -17.75
N GLY A 112 2.27 -8.59 -17.91
CA GLY A 112 0.82 -8.37 -17.85
C GLY A 112 0.25 -8.44 -16.43
N VAL A 113 1.07 -8.14 -15.41
CA VAL A 113 0.62 -8.05 -14.02
C VAL A 113 -0.09 -6.72 -13.79
N GLU A 114 -1.29 -6.78 -13.20
CA GLU A 114 -2.01 -5.59 -12.74
C GLU A 114 -1.31 -5.05 -11.48
N LEU A 115 -0.82 -3.80 -11.56
CA LEU A 115 -0.05 -3.16 -10.50
C LEU A 115 -0.84 -2.10 -9.73
N LEU A 116 -2.12 -1.93 -10.03
CA LEU A 116 -3.00 -1.15 -9.18
C LEU A 116 -2.93 -1.65 -7.74
N SER A 117 -2.48 -0.78 -6.83
CA SER A 117 -2.01 -1.14 -5.50
C SER A 117 -2.87 -0.50 -4.41
N PRO A 118 -3.74 -1.28 -3.72
CA PRO A 118 -4.54 -0.78 -2.62
C PRO A 118 -3.71 -0.29 -1.42
N VAL A 119 -4.13 0.83 -0.83
CA VAL A 119 -3.61 1.41 0.40
C VAL A 119 -4.79 1.69 1.32
N LEU A 120 -4.96 0.84 2.33
CA LEU A 120 -6.20 0.76 3.11
C LEU A 120 -5.93 0.90 4.61
N VAL A 121 -6.85 1.55 5.31
CA VAL A 121 -6.98 1.42 6.75
C VAL A 121 -7.88 0.22 7.04
N ILE A 122 -7.36 -0.75 7.80
CA ILE A 122 -8.01 -2.05 8.04
C ILE A 122 -8.43 -2.25 9.51
N SER A 123 -8.22 -1.25 10.35
CA SER A 123 -8.55 -1.25 11.78
C SER A 123 -9.92 -0.63 12.12
N GLY A 124 -10.71 -0.25 11.10
CA GLY A 124 -12.12 0.15 11.25
C GLY A 124 -12.39 1.64 11.46
N GLN A 125 -11.36 2.49 11.45
CA GLN A 125 -11.50 3.94 11.53
C GLN A 125 -12.08 4.52 10.24
N ARG A 126 -12.68 5.72 10.36
CA ARG A 126 -13.14 6.48 9.19
C ARG A 126 -11.94 7.08 8.47
N VAL A 127 -11.98 7.00 7.13
CA VAL A 127 -10.97 7.56 6.25
C VAL A 127 -11.59 8.53 5.26
N THR A 128 -10.84 9.58 4.91
CA THR A 128 -11.17 10.51 3.83
C THR A 128 -9.98 10.67 2.88
N PRO A 129 -10.20 10.74 1.56
CA PRO A 129 -9.14 11.03 0.59
C PRO A 129 -8.48 12.40 0.85
N ALA A 130 -7.14 12.41 0.92
CA ALA A 130 -6.33 13.62 1.03
C ALA A 130 -5.61 13.99 -0.28
N ALA A 131 -5.64 13.11 -1.28
CA ALA A 131 -5.03 13.32 -2.59
C ALA A 131 -5.94 12.85 -3.73
N ALA A 132 -5.71 13.42 -4.91
CA ALA A 132 -6.32 13.02 -6.18
C ALA A 132 -5.34 13.26 -7.33
N GLY A 133 -5.51 12.54 -8.45
CA GLY A 133 -4.65 12.70 -9.62
C GLY A 133 -3.29 12.04 -9.41
N ARG A 134 -2.19 12.79 -9.44
CA ARG A 134 -0.83 12.27 -9.22
C ARG A 134 -0.38 12.56 -7.79
N VAL A 135 0.29 11.60 -7.16
CA VAL A 135 0.87 11.71 -5.82
C VAL A 135 2.30 11.16 -5.81
N ALA A 136 3.20 11.78 -5.07
CA ALA A 136 4.54 11.25 -4.83
C ALA A 136 4.59 10.45 -3.51
N ALA A 137 5.50 9.47 -3.44
CA ALA A 137 5.77 8.73 -2.21
C ALA A 137 6.05 9.69 -1.04
N GLY A 138 5.48 9.42 0.12
CA GLY A 138 5.60 10.26 1.32
C GLY A 138 4.68 11.47 1.37
N GLN A 139 3.92 11.79 0.31
CA GLN A 139 2.89 12.84 0.37
C GLN A 139 1.59 12.33 0.99
N PRO A 140 0.76 13.19 1.60
CA PRO A 140 -0.55 12.78 2.15
C PRO A 140 -1.41 12.04 1.12
N LEU A 141 -2.01 10.92 1.54
CA LEU A 141 -2.93 10.12 0.71
C LEU A 141 -4.32 10.02 1.36
N LEU A 142 -4.36 9.73 2.66
CA LEU A 142 -5.60 9.61 3.44
C LEU A 142 -5.49 10.40 4.74
N GLU A 143 -6.62 10.93 5.20
CA GLU A 143 -6.80 11.39 6.58
C GLU A 143 -7.67 10.37 7.33
N VAL A 144 -7.19 9.95 8.51
CA VAL A 144 -7.86 9.01 9.41
C VAL A 144 -8.43 9.77 10.60
N GLU A 145 -9.73 9.59 10.82
CA GLU A 145 -10.46 10.15 11.96
C GLU A 145 -10.62 9.08 13.07
N PRO A 146 -10.60 9.47 14.35
CA PRO A 146 -10.83 8.57 15.48
C PRO A 146 -12.16 7.81 15.43
#